data_AF-A0A949Z4S3-F1
#
_entry.id   AF-A0A949Z4S3-F1
#
_cell.length_a   1.000
_cell.length_b   1.000
_cell.length_c   1.000
_cell.angle_alpha   90.00
_cell.angle_beta   90.00
_cell.angle_gamma   90.00
#
_symmetry.space_group_name_H-M   'P 1'
#
loop_
_entity.id
_entity.type
_entity.pdbx_description
1 polymer ?
#
loop_
_entity_poly.entity_id
_entity_poly.type
_entity_poly.pdbx_seq_one_letter_code
_entity_poly.pdbx_strand_id
1 'polypeptide(L)'
;MLAEELDEVCDVLGRLPDEESRASTLDGAPQLVNMQMIEALAAAVRMAVRVDVRKALNLAEAALVIARKLGTDEALAFSKRAKANALWPIGECKAAVDLFNEASELFERSGNMSELGRTLSSSL
;
A
#
# COMPACT_ATOMS: atom_id res chain seq x y z
N MET A 1 -2.18 11.94 -19.05
CA MET A 1 -2.38 10.61 -19.68
C MET A 1 -1.93 9.46 -18.77
N LEU A 2 -0.67 9.03 -18.69
CA LEU A 2 -0.29 7.87 -17.83
C LEU A 2 -0.59 8.05 -16.32
N ALA A 3 -0.45 9.26 -15.77
CA ALA A 3 -0.73 9.51 -14.35
C ALA A 3 -2.23 9.53 -14.02
N GLU A 4 -3.06 10.09 -14.90
CA GLU A 4 -4.52 10.11 -14.74
C GLU A 4 -5.10 8.69 -14.82
N GLU A 5 -4.57 7.86 -15.72
CA GLU A 5 -4.95 6.44 -15.83
C GLU A 5 -4.62 5.66 -14.54
N LEU A 6 -3.46 5.92 -13.92
CA LEU A 6 -3.10 5.28 -12.64
C LEU A 6 -3.97 5.74 -11.47
N ASP A 7 -4.35 7.02 -11.44
CA ASP A 7 -5.25 7.56 -10.42
C ASP A 7 -6.65 6.95 -10.55
N GLU A 8 -7.17 6.80 -11.77
CA GLU A 8 -8.44 6.11 -12.03
C GLU A 8 -8.41 4.65 -11.58
N VAL A 9 -7.31 3.93 -11.85
CA VAL A 9 -7.15 2.54 -11.41
C VAL A 9 -7.07 2.46 -9.88
N CYS A 10 -6.33 3.36 -9.22
CA CYS A 10 -6.31 3.44 -7.75
C CYS A 10 -7.72 3.62 -7.19
N ASP A 11 -8.49 4.51 -7.81
CA ASP A 11 -9.87 4.80 -7.42
C ASP A 11 -10.80 3.59 -7.58
N VAL A 12 -10.67 2.84 -8.67
CA VAL A 12 -11.42 1.60 -8.89
C VAL A 12 -11.07 0.57 -7.81
N LEU A 13 -9.78 0.28 -7.61
CA LEU A 13 -9.32 -0.72 -6.63
C LEU A 13 -9.68 -0.34 -5.19
N GLY A 14 -9.64 0.95 -4.87
CA GLY A 14 -9.99 1.49 -3.54
C GLY A 14 -11.49 1.48 -3.24
N ARG A 15 -12.37 1.35 -4.24
CA ARG A 15 -13.82 1.20 -4.06
C ARG A 15 -14.25 -0.27 -3.88
N LEU A 16 -13.41 -1.22 -4.28
CA LEU A 16 -13.72 -2.64 -4.12
C LEU A 16 -13.83 -2.99 -2.62
N PRO A 17 -14.87 -3.72 -2.22
CA PRO A 17 -15.22 -3.87 -0.80
C PRO A 17 -14.30 -4.83 -0.04
N ASP A 18 -13.72 -5.80 -0.73
CA ASP A 18 -12.98 -6.91 -0.12
C ASP A 18 -11.80 -7.36 -0.99
N GLU A 19 -10.99 -8.25 -0.40
CA GLU A 19 -9.82 -8.83 -1.06
C GLU A 19 -10.18 -9.71 -2.26
N GLU A 20 -11.28 -10.46 -2.20
CA GLU A 20 -11.70 -11.38 -3.27
C GLU A 20 -12.04 -10.60 -4.56
N SER A 21 -12.81 -9.52 -4.43
CA SER A 21 -13.17 -8.64 -5.54
C SER A 21 -11.93 -7.99 -6.18
N ARG A 22 -10.95 -7.57 -5.37
CA ARG A 22 -9.68 -7.02 -5.85
C ARG A 22 -8.85 -8.09 -6.56
N ALA A 23 -8.73 -9.28 -5.97
CA ALA A 23 -8.00 -10.38 -6.55
C ALA A 23 -8.57 -10.79 -7.92
N SER A 24 -9.90 -10.93 -8.01
CA SER A 24 -10.60 -11.25 -9.26
C SER A 24 -10.39 -10.19 -10.33
N THR A 25 -10.44 -8.91 -9.97
CA THR A 25 -10.16 -7.80 -10.90
C THR A 25 -8.72 -7.85 -11.42
N LEU A 26 -7.75 -8.10 -10.53
CA LEU A 26 -6.34 -8.21 -10.88
C LEU A 26 -6.01 -9.46 -11.71
N ASP A 27 -6.75 -10.56 -11.54
CA ASP A 27 -6.63 -11.75 -12.38
C ASP A 27 -7.07 -11.47 -13.83
N GLY A 28 -8.05 -10.58 -14.02
CA GLY A 28 -8.46 -10.07 -15.34
C GLY A 28 -7.54 -8.98 -15.91
N ALA A 29 -6.62 -8.44 -15.11
CA ALA A 29 -5.74 -7.34 -15.49
C ALA A 29 -4.30 -7.55 -14.93
N PRO A 30 -3.60 -8.61 -15.35
CA PRO A 30 -2.28 -8.97 -14.81
C PRO A 30 -1.22 -7.87 -15.03
N GLN A 31 -1.39 -7.00 -16.02
CA GLN A 31 -0.53 -5.84 -16.25
C GLN A 31 -0.51 -4.86 -15.07
N LEU A 32 -1.53 -4.85 -14.21
CA LEU A 32 -1.60 -4.02 -13.01
C LEU A 32 -0.80 -4.62 -11.83
N VAL A 33 -0.39 -5.88 -11.93
CA VAL A 33 0.38 -6.56 -10.89
C VAL A 33 1.86 -6.20 -11.04
N ASN A 34 2.22 -4.99 -10.61
CA ASN A 34 3.58 -4.46 -10.72
C ASN A 34 3.90 -3.45 -9.60
N MET A 35 5.18 -3.10 -9.45
CA MET A 35 5.64 -2.16 -8.42
C MET A 35 5.11 -0.75 -8.60
N GLN A 36 4.98 -0.27 -9.85
CA GLN A 36 4.46 1.07 -10.14
C GLN A 36 3.04 1.25 -9.60
N MET A 37 2.20 0.22 -9.68
CA MET A 37 0.85 0.24 -9.14
C MET A 37 0.84 0.28 -7.61
N ILE A 38 1.74 -0.46 -6.95
CA ILE A 38 1.92 -0.42 -5.49
C ILE A 38 2.35 0.99 -5.03
N GLU A 39 3.32 1.59 -5.72
CA GLU A 39 3.80 2.94 -5.40
C GLU A 39 2.72 3.99 -5.57
N ALA A 40 1.93 3.91 -6.65
CA ALA A 40 0.79 4.78 -6.90
C ALA A 40 -0.29 4.64 -5.80
N LEU A 41 -0.67 3.41 -5.43
CA LEU A 41 -1.58 3.17 -4.31
C LEU A 41 -1.03 3.71 -3.00
N ALA A 42 0.25 3.50 -2.69
CA ALA A 42 0.89 4.01 -1.48
C ALA A 42 0.93 5.55 -1.45
N ALA A 43 1.08 6.20 -2.61
CA ALA A 43 0.94 7.65 -2.73
C ALA A 43 -0.50 8.12 -2.50
N ALA A 44 -1.48 7.45 -3.12
CA ALA A 44 -2.89 7.73 -2.95
C ALA A 44 -3.34 7.57 -1.48
N VAL A 45 -2.81 6.58 -0.76
CA VAL A 45 -3.02 6.41 0.69
C VAL A 45 -2.59 7.68 1.43
N ARG A 46 -1.36 8.16 1.23
CA ARG A 46 -0.84 9.37 1.93
C ARG A 46 -1.69 10.62 1.68
N MET A 47 -2.36 10.70 0.53
CA MET A 47 -3.30 11.79 0.24
C MET A 47 -4.65 11.56 0.94
N ALA A 48 -5.17 10.33 0.88
CA ALA A 48 -6.48 9.97 1.41
C ALA A 48 -6.54 10.00 2.95
N VAL A 49 -5.45 9.71 3.67
CA VAL A 49 -5.45 9.64 5.14
C VAL A 49 -5.94 10.91 5.84
N ARG A 50 -5.85 12.08 5.20
CA ARG A 50 -6.32 13.36 5.75
C ARG A 50 -7.75 13.74 5.35
N VAL A 51 -8.36 12.98 4.43
CA VAL A 51 -9.65 13.30 3.81
C VAL A 51 -10.68 12.22 4.07
N ASP A 52 -10.31 10.96 3.81
CA ASP A 52 -11.15 9.79 3.98
C ASP A 52 -10.27 8.59 4.37
N VAL A 53 -10.23 8.29 5.67
CA VAL A 53 -9.42 7.20 6.19
C VAL A 53 -9.95 5.83 5.72
N ARG A 54 -11.25 5.69 5.47
CA ARG A 54 -11.80 4.44 4.95
C ARG A 54 -11.29 4.18 3.54
N LYS A 55 -11.27 5.21 2.69
CA LYS A 55 -10.63 5.12 1.37
C LYS A 55 -9.13 4.79 1.50
N ALA A 56 -8.42 5.43 2.42
CA ALA A 56 -7.01 5.16 2.65
C ALA A 56 -6.74 3.69 3.03
N LEU A 57 -7.57 3.12 3.91
CA LEU A 57 -7.47 1.71 4.27
C LEU A 57 -7.72 0.79 3.07
N ASN A 58 -8.77 1.04 2.29
CA ASN A 58 -9.06 0.22 1.10
C ASN A 58 -7.93 0.28 0.05
N LEU A 59 -7.34 1.45 -0.16
CA LEU A 59 -6.19 1.62 -1.05
C LEU A 59 -4.97 0.83 -0.56
N ALA A 60 -4.70 0.86 0.75
CA ALA A 60 -3.62 0.08 1.34
C ALA A 60 -3.86 -1.44 1.25
N GLU A 61 -5.12 -1.89 1.42
CA GLU A 61 -5.48 -3.29 1.20
C GLU A 61 -5.31 -3.70 -0.27
N ALA A 62 -5.65 -2.84 -1.22
CA ALA A 62 -5.38 -3.09 -2.64
C ALA A 62 -3.89 -3.27 -2.93
N ALA A 63 -3.04 -2.43 -2.34
CA ALA A 63 -1.59 -2.56 -2.47
C ALA A 63 -1.10 -3.93 -1.93
N LEU A 64 -1.62 -4.35 -0.77
CA LEU A 64 -1.29 -5.66 -0.19
C LEU A 64 -1.69 -6.84 -1.06
N VAL A 65 -2.84 -6.79 -1.75
CA VAL A 65 -3.26 -7.84 -2.69
C VAL A 65 -2.27 -7.93 -3.86
N ILE A 66 -1.87 -6.79 -4.43
CA ILE A 66 -0.89 -6.76 -5.52
C ILE A 66 0.47 -7.28 -5.04
N ALA A 67 0.92 -6.85 -3.85
CA ALA A 67 2.19 -7.28 -3.28
C ALA A 67 2.24 -8.79 -3.01
N ARG A 68 1.14 -9.38 -2.52
CA ARG A 68 1.03 -10.84 -2.36
C ARG A 68 1.14 -11.58 -3.70
N LYS A 69 0.58 -11.03 -4.78
CA LYS A 69 0.71 -11.62 -6.12
C LYS A 69 2.12 -11.47 -6.69
N LEU A 70 2.81 -10.36 -6.44
CA LEU A 70 4.20 -10.14 -6.86
C LEU A 70 5.21 -11.01 -6.09
N GLY A 71 4.96 -11.24 -4.80
CA GLY A 71 5.78 -12.13 -3.97
C GLY A 71 7.18 -11.59 -3.65
N THR A 72 7.42 -10.28 -3.75
CA THR A 72 8.72 -9.67 -3.39
C THR A 72 8.66 -8.99 -2.03
N ASP A 73 9.77 -9.03 -1.30
CA ASP A 73 9.91 -8.36 0.00
C ASP A 73 9.66 -6.84 -0.12
N GLU A 74 10.18 -6.22 -1.18
CA GLU A 74 9.99 -4.80 -1.45
C GLU A 74 8.51 -4.43 -1.65
N ALA A 75 7.77 -5.21 -2.45
CA ALA A 75 6.34 -4.99 -2.68
C ALA A 75 5.53 -5.07 -1.37
N LEU A 76 5.85 -6.06 -0.54
CA LEU A 76 5.22 -6.23 0.77
C LEU A 76 5.57 -5.07 1.70
N ALA A 77 6.81 -4.60 1.69
CA ALA A 77 7.27 -3.49 2.53
C ALA A 77 6.50 -2.18 2.24
N PHE A 78 6.42 -1.80 0.96
CA PHE A 78 5.66 -0.62 0.54
C PHE A 78 4.20 -0.69 0.97
N SER A 79 3.58 -1.86 0.77
CA SER A 79 2.16 -2.06 1.06
C SER A 79 1.86 -2.07 2.56
N LYS A 80 2.72 -2.70 3.38
CA LYS A 80 2.61 -2.69 4.84
C LYS A 80 2.79 -1.28 5.41
N ARG A 81 3.78 -0.53 4.93
CA ARG A 81 3.97 0.89 5.30
C ARG A 81 2.77 1.74 4.92
N ALA A 82 2.17 1.52 3.75
CA ALA A 82 0.96 2.22 3.35
C ALA A 82 -0.20 1.93 4.33
N LYS A 83 -0.41 0.66 4.70
CA LYS A 83 -1.44 0.28 5.68
C LYS A 83 -1.17 0.87 7.06
N ALA A 84 0.08 0.88 7.51
CA ALA A 84 0.46 1.53 8.77
C ALA A 84 0.10 3.02 8.78
N ASN A 85 0.42 3.73 7.69
CA ASN A 85 0.05 5.14 7.52
C ASN A 85 -1.47 5.37 7.54
N ALA A 86 -2.27 4.42 7.04
CA ALA A 86 -3.72 4.51 7.06
C ALA A 86 -4.33 4.25 8.45
N LEU A 87 -3.69 3.39 9.26
CA LEU A 87 -4.14 3.05 10.62
C LEU A 87 -3.74 4.10 11.66
N TRP A 88 -2.60 4.76 11.48
CA TRP A 88 -2.08 5.71 12.45
C TRP A 88 -3.06 6.84 12.82
N PRO A 89 -3.72 7.54 11.88
CA PRO A 89 -4.59 8.68 12.20
C PRO A 89 -5.88 8.31 12.94
N ILE A 90 -6.29 7.04 12.91
CA ILE A 90 -7.50 6.56 13.58
C ILE A 90 -7.22 5.94 14.95
N GLY A 91 -5.99 6.08 15.47
CA GLY A 91 -5.63 5.62 16.81
C GLY A 91 -5.30 4.13 16.91
N GLU A 92 -5.25 3.41 15.79
CA GLU A 92 -4.82 2.01 15.71
C GLU A 92 -3.28 1.91 15.78
N CYS A 93 -2.68 2.63 16.72
CA CYS A 93 -1.23 2.87 16.78
C CYS A 93 -0.44 1.57 16.95
N LYS A 94 -0.93 0.61 17.73
CA LYS A 94 -0.24 -0.68 17.91
C LYS A 94 -0.12 -1.43 16.58
N ALA A 95 -1.24 -1.59 15.88
CA ALA A 95 -1.25 -2.27 14.58
C ALA A 95 -0.41 -1.51 13.53
N ALA A 96 -0.42 -0.17 13.57
CA ALA A 96 0.42 0.64 12.70
C ALA A 96 1.92 0.44 12.99
N VAL A 97 2.34 0.45 14.27
CA VAL A 97 3.73 0.19 14.67
C VAL A 97 4.18 -1.20 14.25
N ASP A 98 3.37 -2.23 14.49
CA ASP A 98 3.69 -3.59 14.07
C ASP A 98 3.95 -3.67 12.55
N LEU A 99 3.09 -3.02 11.75
CA LEU A 99 3.26 -2.94 10.30
C LEU A 99 4.46 -2.10 9.86
N PHE A 100 4.79 -1.00 10.56
CA PHE A 100 6.00 -0.22 10.27
C PHE A 100 7.28 -1.02 10.55
N ASN A 101 7.30 -1.80 11.63
CA ASN A 101 8.42 -2.67 11.97
C ASN A 101 8.60 -3.75 10.90
N GLU A 102 7.53 -4.47 10.55
CA GLU A 102 7.57 -5.48 9.49
C GLU A 102 8.02 -4.89 8.15
N ALA A 103 7.53 -3.70 7.78
CA ALA A 103 7.96 -3.00 6.57
C ALA A 103 9.45 -2.62 6.60
N SER A 104 9.95 -2.17 7.76
CA SER A 104 11.36 -1.82 7.95
C SER A 104 12.26 -3.04 7.77
N GLU A 105 11.91 -4.17 8.38
CA GLU A 105 12.65 -5.44 8.21
C GLU A 105 12.66 -5.90 6.75
N LEU A 106 11.53 -5.78 6.05
CA LEU A 106 11.44 -6.14 4.63
C LEU A 106 12.32 -5.24 3.75
N PHE A 107 12.31 -3.92 3.96
CA PHE A 107 13.18 -2.99 3.23
C PHE A 107 14.67 -3.22 3.52
N GLU A 108 15.01 -3.58 4.76
CA GLU A 108 16.37 -3.96 5.12
C GLU A 108 16.80 -5.23 4.37
N ARG A 109 15.98 -6.29 4.36
CA ARG A 109 16.25 -7.53 3.62
C ARG A 109 16.36 -7.32 2.11
N SER A 110 15.58 -6.39 1.55
CA SER A 110 15.64 -6.05 0.12
C SER A 110 16.81 -5.10 -0.21
N GLY A 111 17.55 -4.61 0.78
CA GLY A 111 18.65 -3.65 0.62
C GLY A 111 18.20 -2.22 0.30
N ASN A 112 16.90 -1.91 0.38
CA ASN A 112 16.36 -0.58 0.07
C ASN A 112 16.46 0.35 1.28
N MET A 113 17.68 0.80 1.58
CA MET A 113 17.98 1.62 2.75
C MET A 113 17.32 3.01 2.74
N SER A 114 16.99 3.53 1.55
CA SER A 114 16.27 4.82 1.43
C SER A 114 14.83 4.68 1.94
N GLU A 115 14.14 3.61 1.54
CA GLU A 115 12.78 3.33 2.01
C GLU A 115 12.75 2.90 3.48
N LEU A 116 13.77 2.18 3.96
CA LEU A 116 13.94 1.92 5.40
C LEU A 116 13.95 3.24 6.20
N GLY A 117 14.80 4.20 5.82
CA GLY A 117 14.87 5.49 6.51
C GLY A 117 13.54 6.26 6.49
N ARG A 118 12.82 6.23 5.36
CA ARG A 118 11.47 6.83 5.25
C ARG A 118 10.45 6.13 6.16
N THR A 119 10.54 4.81 6.27
CA THR A 119 9.65 4.00 7.12
C THR A 119 9.85 4.34 8.59
N LEU A 120 11.10 4.33 9.05
CA LEU A 120 11.45 4.69 10.43
C LEU A 120 11.01 6.12 10.77
N SER A 121 11.23 7.08 9.87
CA SER A 121 10.77 8.46 10.07
C SER A 121 9.24 8.59 10.13
N SER A 122 8.49 7.69 9.50
CA SER A 122 7.00 7.72 9.53
C SER A 122 6.44 7.10 10.81
N SER A 123 7.26 6.38 11.56
CA SER A 123 6.89 5.67 12.79
C SER A 123 7.22 6.41 14.10
N LEU A 124 7.72 7.66 13.98
CA LEU A 124 8.06 8.57 15.09
C LEU A 124 6.96 9.62 15.28
#